data_AF-A0A7Z9WVN6-F1
#
_entry.id   AF-A0A7Z9WVN6-F1
#
_cell.length_a   1.000
_cell.length_b   1.000
_cell.length_c   1.000
_cell.angle_alpha   90.00
_cell.angle_beta   90.00
_cell.angle_gamma   90.00
#
_symmetry.space_group_name_H-M   'P 1'
#
loop_
_entity.id
_entity.type
_entity.pdbx_description
1 polymer ?
#
loop_
_entity_poly.entity_id
_entity_poly.type
_entity_poly.pdbx_seq_one_letter_code
_entity_poly.pdbx_strand_id
1 'polypeptide(L)'
;EIKSVKVNVDRCMFCGNCYTMCPAMPLADPEGDGIAILVGGKVSNSRSTPKFSKLVIPFLPNTPPRWPETVAAVKNILETYAGDAKKYERIGEWAERIGWEKFFEKCNIPFTIKSVDDYRLAYDTWRTTTQFKYTNAIK
;
A
#
# COMPACT_ATOMS: atom_id res chain seq x y z
N GLU A 1 -8.24 -38.40 -21.15
CA GLU A 1 -7.39 -37.25 -20.79
C GLU A 1 -8.22 -36.25 -20.01
N ILE A 2 -7.77 -35.81 -18.83
CA ILE A 2 -8.49 -34.81 -18.02
C ILE A 2 -8.05 -33.43 -18.50
N LYS A 3 -8.99 -32.61 -18.99
CA LYS A 3 -8.72 -31.22 -19.38
C LYS A 3 -8.68 -30.34 -18.13
N SER A 4 -7.58 -29.62 -17.93
CA SER A 4 -7.35 -28.77 -16.75
C SER A 4 -6.47 -27.55 -17.09
N VAL A 5 -6.16 -26.72 -16.10
CA VAL A 5 -5.30 -25.54 -16.21
C VAL A 5 -3.99 -25.73 -15.45
N LYS A 6 -2.96 -24.96 -15.83
CA LYS A 6 -1.67 -24.91 -15.14
C LYS A 6 -1.32 -23.47 -14.79
N VAL A 7 -0.96 -23.22 -13.54
CA VAL A 7 -0.50 -21.90 -13.07
C VAL A 7 1.00 -21.78 -13.30
N ASN A 8 1.44 -20.64 -13.85
CA ASN A 8 2.85 -20.24 -13.79
C ASN A 8 3.05 -19.44 -12.50
N VAL A 9 3.74 -20.05 -11.51
CA VAL A 9 3.92 -19.49 -10.16
C VAL A 9 4.72 -18.20 -10.19
N ASP A 10 5.74 -18.10 -11.06
CA ASP A 10 6.59 -16.91 -11.19
C ASP A 10 5.83 -15.67 -11.69
N ARG A 11 4.63 -15.87 -12.28
CA ARG A 11 3.75 -14.79 -12.76
C ARG A 11 2.51 -14.60 -11.89
N CYS A 12 2.29 -15.45 -10.90
CA CYS A 12 1.17 -15.34 -9.99
C CYS A 12 1.45 -14.24 -8.95
N MET A 13 0.51 -13.33 -8.76
CA MET A 13 0.54 -12.31 -7.70
C MET A 13 -0.60 -12.45 -6.69
N PHE A 14 -1.27 -13.61 -6.69
CA PHE A 14 -2.24 -14.01 -5.66
C PHE A 14 -3.53 -13.16 -5.57
N CYS A 15 -3.98 -12.51 -6.66
CA CYS A 15 -5.23 -11.72 -6.63
C CYS A 15 -6.53 -12.52 -6.44
N GLY A 16 -6.48 -13.84 -6.59
CA GLY A 16 -7.66 -14.70 -6.43
C GLY A 16 -8.72 -14.62 -7.54
N ASN A 17 -8.52 -13.81 -8.60
CA ASN A 17 -9.52 -13.70 -9.66
C ASN A 17 -9.78 -15.04 -10.40
N CYS A 18 -8.79 -15.92 -10.46
CA CYS A 18 -8.97 -17.27 -10.99
C CYS A 18 -9.94 -18.11 -10.13
N TYR A 19 -9.93 -17.95 -8.81
CA TYR A 19 -10.86 -18.61 -7.89
C TYR A 19 -12.29 -18.10 -8.06
N THR A 20 -12.46 -16.78 -8.21
CA THR A 20 -13.77 -16.17 -8.50
C THR A 20 -14.43 -16.80 -9.73
N MET A 21 -13.63 -17.09 -10.77
CA MET A 21 -14.13 -17.69 -12.01
C MET A 21 -14.20 -19.22 -11.95
N CYS A 22 -13.41 -19.87 -11.09
CA CYS A 22 -13.27 -21.32 -11.03
C CYS A 22 -13.14 -21.80 -9.57
N PRO A 23 -14.14 -22.52 -9.03
CA PRO A 23 -14.10 -22.99 -7.64
C PRO A 23 -13.00 -24.03 -7.38
N ALA A 24 -12.42 -24.64 -8.42
CA ALA A 24 -11.32 -25.60 -8.31
C ALA A 24 -9.93 -24.93 -8.15
N MET A 25 -9.87 -23.61 -8.00
CA MET A 25 -8.63 -22.83 -7.83
C MET A 25 -8.52 -22.14 -6.46
N PRO A 26 -8.76 -22.83 -5.31
CA PRO A 26 -8.66 -22.20 -4.00
C PRO A 26 -7.22 -21.77 -3.71
N LEU A 27 -7.07 -20.67 -2.96
CA LEU A 27 -5.77 -20.11 -2.60
C LEU A 27 -5.71 -19.47 -1.20
N ALA A 28 -6.79 -19.54 -0.42
CA ALA A 28 -6.81 -18.99 0.93
C ALA A 28 -5.86 -19.78 1.84
N ASP A 29 -5.02 -19.06 2.59
CA ASP A 29 -3.99 -19.63 3.44
C ASP A 29 -3.86 -18.81 4.74
N PRO A 30 -4.13 -19.39 5.93
CA PRO A 30 -4.12 -18.64 7.19
C PRO A 30 -2.79 -17.95 7.54
N GLU A 31 -1.67 -18.49 7.07
CA GLU A 31 -0.32 -17.96 7.33
C GLU A 31 0.12 -16.95 6.26
N GLY A 32 -0.22 -17.20 5.00
CA GLY A 32 0.11 -16.35 3.85
C GLY A 32 -0.86 -15.18 3.63
N ASP A 33 -2.11 -15.30 4.05
CA ASP A 33 -3.12 -14.24 3.95
C ASP A 33 -2.89 -13.16 5.00
N GLY A 34 -3.09 -11.89 4.62
CA GLY A 34 -2.87 -10.75 5.51
C GLY A 34 -3.47 -9.46 4.99
N ILE A 35 -3.01 -8.35 5.56
CA ILE A 35 -3.55 -7.01 5.32
C ILE A 35 -2.46 -6.11 4.73
N ALA A 36 -2.77 -5.48 3.60
CA ALA A 36 -2.02 -4.37 3.05
C ALA A 36 -2.66 -3.03 3.50
N ILE A 37 -1.83 -2.02 3.84
CA ILE A 37 -2.32 -0.69 4.19
C ILE A 37 -2.01 0.28 3.05
N LEU A 38 -3.07 0.95 2.57
CA LEU A 38 -3.01 1.99 1.56
C LEU A 38 -3.50 3.33 2.13
N VAL A 39 -2.92 4.44 1.69
CA VAL A 39 -3.27 5.79 2.18
C VAL A 39 -3.32 6.83 1.06
N GLY A 40 -3.92 7.99 1.35
CA GLY A 40 -3.86 9.18 0.49
C GLY A 40 -4.91 9.29 -0.60
N GLY A 41 -5.82 8.32 -0.69
CA GLY A 41 -6.94 8.37 -1.63
C GLY A 41 -7.99 9.41 -1.25
N LYS A 42 -8.71 9.96 -2.24
CA LYS A 42 -9.85 10.85 -2.01
C LYS A 42 -10.76 10.92 -3.24
N VAL A 43 -12.05 11.18 -3.00
CA VAL A 43 -13.07 11.27 -4.06
C VAL A 43 -13.52 12.70 -4.34
N SER A 44 -13.45 13.62 -3.36
CA SER A 44 -13.96 14.99 -3.57
C SER A 44 -12.97 15.89 -4.32
N ASN A 45 -13.52 16.85 -5.08
CA ASN A 45 -12.77 17.89 -5.83
C ASN A 45 -12.33 19.10 -4.98
N SER A 46 -12.56 19.08 -3.67
CA SER A 46 -12.13 20.17 -2.81
C SER A 46 -10.59 20.23 -2.77
N ARG A 47 -10.04 21.42 -3.04
CA ARG A 47 -8.62 21.82 -3.05
C ARG A 47 -7.71 21.13 -4.08
N SER A 48 -7.89 19.84 -4.30
CA SER A 48 -7.13 19.02 -5.25
C SER A 48 -8.07 18.09 -6.03
N THR A 49 -7.59 17.43 -7.09
CA THR A 49 -8.39 16.45 -7.86
C THR A 49 -8.46 15.09 -7.15
N PRO A 50 -9.48 14.24 -7.40
CA PRO A 50 -9.56 12.90 -6.84
C PRO A 50 -8.30 12.07 -7.07
N LYS A 51 -7.94 11.21 -6.12
CA LYS A 51 -6.70 10.41 -6.14
C LYS A 51 -6.93 8.99 -5.65
N PHE A 52 -6.22 8.04 -6.24
CA PHE A 52 -6.09 6.70 -5.69
C PHE A 52 -5.19 6.69 -4.45
N SER A 53 -5.53 5.84 -3.49
CA SER A 53 -4.64 5.50 -2.38
C SER A 53 -3.40 4.75 -2.89
N LYS A 54 -2.31 4.81 -2.13
CA LYS A 54 -1.00 4.22 -2.46
C LYS A 54 -0.58 3.25 -1.37
N LEU A 55 0.06 2.15 -1.76
CA LEU A 55 0.55 1.10 -0.85
C LEU A 55 1.70 1.63 0.01
N VAL A 56 1.51 1.60 1.33
CA VAL A 56 2.55 2.03 2.29
C VAL A 56 3.02 0.88 3.17
N ILE A 57 2.17 -0.09 3.48
CA ILE A 57 2.57 -1.32 4.16
C ILE A 57 2.10 -2.50 3.31
N PRO A 58 3.04 -3.26 2.68
CA PRO A 58 2.70 -4.37 1.78
C PRO A 58 1.98 -5.53 2.46
N PHE A 59 2.33 -5.81 3.72
CA PHE A 59 1.82 -6.98 4.43
C PHE A 59 1.88 -6.78 5.95
N LEU A 60 0.80 -7.17 6.61
CA LEU A 60 0.70 -7.43 8.03
C LEU A 60 -0.04 -8.76 8.20
N PRO A 61 0.39 -9.64 9.12
CA PRO A 61 -0.25 -10.93 9.31
C PRO A 61 -1.66 -10.78 9.87
N ASN A 62 -2.50 -11.79 9.62
CA ASN A 62 -3.78 -11.88 10.29
C ASN A 62 -3.59 -12.31 11.76
N THR A 63 -3.96 -11.44 12.70
CA THR A 63 -3.89 -11.71 14.15
C THR A 63 -5.26 -11.56 14.83
N PRO A 64 -6.23 -12.45 14.52
CA PRO A 64 -7.53 -12.46 15.18
C PRO A 64 -7.42 -12.62 16.70
N PRO A 65 -8.37 -12.06 17.49
CA PRO A 65 -9.58 -11.37 17.04
C PRO A 65 -9.41 -9.84 16.94
N ARG A 66 -8.20 -9.29 17.13
CA ARG A 66 -8.01 -7.83 17.33
C ARG A 66 -7.02 -7.13 16.40
N TRP A 67 -6.23 -7.84 15.61
CA TRP A 67 -5.25 -7.27 14.68
C TRP A 67 -4.40 -6.14 15.28
N PRO A 68 -3.74 -6.36 16.44
CA PRO A 68 -3.02 -5.30 17.14
C PRO A 68 -1.97 -4.60 16.27
N GLU A 69 -1.28 -5.33 15.39
CA GLU A 69 -0.28 -4.78 14.47
C GLU A 69 -0.92 -3.83 13.44
N THR A 70 -2.03 -4.23 12.84
CA THR A 70 -2.79 -3.40 11.87
C THR A 70 -3.35 -2.16 12.55
N VAL A 71 -3.97 -2.31 13.72
CA VAL A 71 -4.54 -1.20 14.48
C VAL A 71 -3.45 -0.22 14.89
N ALA A 72 -2.30 -0.71 15.37
CA ALA A 72 -1.17 0.13 15.74
C ALA A 72 -0.63 0.92 14.54
N ALA A 73 -0.49 0.28 13.37
CA ALA A 73 -0.04 0.94 12.14
C ALA A 73 -1.00 2.05 11.68
N VAL A 74 -2.31 1.77 11.65
CA VAL A 74 -3.34 2.75 11.27
C VAL A 74 -3.36 3.93 12.25
N LYS A 75 -3.32 3.64 13.56
CA LYS A 75 -3.31 4.66 14.61
C LYS A 75 -2.08 5.56 14.51
N ASN A 76 -0.89 4.97 14.33
CA ASN A 76 0.35 5.71 14.19
C ASN A 76 0.32 6.65 12.96
N ILE A 77 -0.18 6.19 11.80
CA ILE A 77 -0.34 7.05 10.62
C ILE A 77 -1.29 8.22 10.92
N LEU A 78 -2.44 7.93 11.57
CA LEU A 78 -3.46 8.93 11.88
C LEU A 78 -2.94 9.99 12.86
N GLU A 79 -2.27 9.58 13.94
CA GLU A 79 -1.69 10.48 14.94
C GLU A 79 -0.55 11.32 14.35
N THR A 80 0.34 10.71 13.55
CA THR A 80 1.42 11.42 12.86
C THR A 80 0.86 12.48 11.88
N TYR A 81 -0.15 12.11 11.10
CA TYR A 81 -0.85 13.03 10.21
C TYR A 81 -1.51 14.17 10.98
N ALA A 82 -2.25 13.87 12.05
CA ALA A 82 -2.95 14.88 12.83
C ALA A 82 -2.00 15.89 13.49
N GLY A 83 -0.78 15.46 13.86
CA GLY A 83 0.23 16.32 14.46
C GLY A 83 1.02 17.21 13.48
N ASP A 84 1.04 16.90 12.18
CA ASP A 84 1.89 17.58 11.18
C ASP A 84 1.13 18.19 9.99
N ALA A 85 -0.13 17.76 9.77
CA ALA A 85 -0.96 18.25 8.69
C ALA A 85 -1.47 19.67 8.97
N LYS A 86 -1.59 20.46 7.91
CA LYS A 86 -2.17 21.81 7.99
C LYS A 86 -3.69 21.73 7.94
N LYS A 87 -4.36 22.77 8.45
CA LYS A 87 -5.83 22.88 8.38
C LYS A 87 -6.32 22.63 6.94
N TYR A 88 -7.32 21.77 6.82
CA TYR A 88 -7.95 21.31 5.56
C TYR A 88 -7.10 20.38 4.67
N GLU A 89 -5.86 20.06 5.02
CA GLU A 89 -5.14 19.02 4.29
C GLU A 89 -5.83 17.68 4.48
N ARG A 90 -5.76 16.83 3.47
CA ARG A 90 -6.03 15.40 3.60
C ARG A 90 -4.72 14.63 3.61
N ILE A 91 -4.73 13.37 4.07
CA ILE A 91 -3.52 12.53 4.16
C ILE A 91 -2.71 12.53 2.86
N GLY A 92 -3.38 12.45 1.70
CA GLY A 92 -2.70 12.48 0.40
C GLY A 92 -2.04 13.83 0.10
N GLU A 93 -2.70 14.94 0.43
CA GLU A 93 -2.16 16.29 0.24
C GLU A 93 -0.97 16.54 1.18
N TRP A 94 -1.06 16.03 2.41
CA TRP A 94 0.02 16.06 3.39
C TRP A 94 1.23 15.27 2.89
N ALA A 95 1.03 14.01 2.47
CA ALA A 95 2.08 13.15 1.94
C ALA A 95 2.78 13.76 0.71
N GLU A 96 2.03 14.35 -0.21
CA GLU A 96 2.58 15.03 -1.39
C GLU A 96 3.36 16.30 -1.04
N ARG A 97 2.87 17.09 -0.10
CA ARG A 97 3.56 18.31 0.37
C ARG A 97 4.89 17.98 1.02
N ILE A 98 4.92 16.99 1.92
CA ILE A 98 6.15 16.63 2.64
C ILE A 98 7.07 15.75 1.79
N GLY A 99 6.54 15.06 0.77
CA GLY A 99 7.23 14.04 -0.01
C GLY A 99 7.13 12.67 0.65
N TRP A 100 6.96 11.61 -0.16
CA TRP A 100 6.78 10.25 0.35
C TRP A 100 7.95 9.79 1.22
N GLU A 101 9.18 10.20 0.91
CA GLU A 101 10.35 9.87 1.74
C GLU A 101 10.20 10.36 3.19
N LYS A 102 9.62 11.56 3.39
CA LYS A 102 9.33 12.12 4.72
C LYS A 102 8.10 11.50 5.37
N PHE A 103 7.13 11.04 4.58
CA PHE A 103 6.00 10.27 5.09
C PHE A 103 6.49 8.96 5.75
N PHE A 104 7.32 8.17 5.06
CA PHE A 104 7.86 6.93 5.61
C PHE A 104 8.72 7.18 6.85
N GLU A 105 9.57 8.22 6.84
CA GLU A 105 10.37 8.61 8.00
C GLU A 105 9.51 9.03 9.20
N LYS A 106 8.54 9.93 9.00
CA LYS A 106 7.69 10.43 10.09
C LYS A 106 6.77 9.38 10.67
N CYS A 107 6.20 8.52 9.83
CA CYS A 107 5.35 7.42 10.26
C CYS A 107 6.17 6.22 10.77
N ASN A 108 7.50 6.26 10.70
CA ASN A 108 8.36 5.12 11.06
C ASN A 108 7.92 3.80 10.38
N ILE A 109 7.60 3.90 9.08
CA ILE A 109 7.20 2.76 8.26
C ILE A 109 8.38 2.38 7.36
N PRO A 110 8.82 1.12 7.33
CA PRO A 110 9.88 0.69 6.43
C PRO A 110 9.42 0.77 4.98
N PHE A 111 10.17 1.48 4.15
CA PHE A 111 9.99 1.42 2.70
C PHE A 111 10.59 0.11 2.18
N THR A 112 9.85 -0.63 1.36
CA THR A 112 10.32 -1.89 0.78
C THR A 112 10.12 -1.88 -0.73
N ILE A 113 10.80 -2.77 -1.44
CA ILE A 113 10.63 -2.94 -2.89
C ILE A 113 9.18 -3.27 -3.27
N LYS A 114 8.40 -3.89 -2.36
CA LYS A 114 6.99 -4.22 -2.57
C LYS A 114 6.07 -2.99 -2.65
N SER A 115 6.55 -1.82 -2.23
CA SER A 115 5.83 -0.55 -2.36
C SER A 115 6.08 0.13 -3.72
N VAL A 116 7.00 -0.39 -4.54
CA VAL A 116 7.28 0.09 -5.90
C VAL A 116 6.36 -0.65 -6.87
N ASP A 117 5.67 0.09 -7.73
CA ASP A 117 4.80 -0.48 -8.73
C ASP A 117 5.61 -1.26 -9.78
N ASP A 118 5.14 -2.47 -10.10
CA ASP A 118 5.66 -3.35 -11.14
C ASP A 118 4.56 -3.77 -12.15
N TYR A 119 3.36 -3.21 -12.01
CA TYR A 119 2.25 -3.47 -12.92
C TYR A 119 2.40 -2.66 -14.22
N ARG A 120 1.59 -3.00 -15.22
CA ARG A 120 1.66 -2.36 -16.55
C ARG A 120 1.62 -0.84 -16.40
N LEU A 121 2.56 -0.14 -17.07
CA LEU A 121 2.72 1.32 -17.04
C LEU A 121 3.20 1.89 -15.69
N ALA A 122 3.87 1.09 -14.85
CA ALA A 122 4.45 1.52 -13.57
C ALA A 122 5.43 2.71 -13.67
N TYR A 123 5.99 2.98 -14.86
CA TYR A 123 6.95 4.07 -15.08
C TYR A 123 6.46 5.43 -14.55
N ASP A 124 5.15 5.71 -14.64
CA ASP A 124 4.55 6.97 -14.18
C ASP A 124 4.51 7.11 -12.64
N THR A 125 4.78 6.02 -11.91
CA THR A 125 4.89 6.02 -10.44
C THR A 125 6.31 6.30 -9.96
N TRP A 126 7.30 6.19 -10.84
CA TRP A 126 8.71 6.35 -10.49
C TRP A 126 9.13 7.82 -10.46
N ARG A 127 10.20 8.12 -9.71
CA ARG A 127 10.75 9.48 -9.65
C ARG A 127 11.67 9.73 -10.84
N THR A 128 11.21 10.51 -11.81
CA THR A 128 11.97 10.94 -13.00
C THR A 128 12.55 12.36 -12.86
N THR A 129 12.95 12.72 -11.64
CA THR A 129 13.51 14.04 -11.30
C THR A 129 14.63 13.90 -10.29
N THR A 130 15.56 14.85 -10.27
CA THR A 130 16.64 14.93 -9.29
C THR A 130 16.19 15.48 -7.92
N GLN A 131 14.95 15.95 -7.81
CA GLN A 131 14.42 16.54 -6.58
C GLN A 131 14.03 15.44 -5.59
N PHE A 132 14.72 15.36 -4.46
CA PHE A 132 14.40 14.48 -3.32
C PHE A 132 14.91 15.09 -2.01
N LYS A 133 14.45 14.59 -0.87
CA LYS A 133 14.95 14.95 0.46
C LYS A 133 15.78 13.82 1.05
N TYR A 134 16.86 14.16 1.74
CA TYR A 134 17.61 13.18 2.55
C TYR A 134 16.77 12.75 3.76
N THR A 135 16.66 11.44 3.98
CA THR A 135 15.85 10.83 5.06
C THR A 135 16.54 9.60 5.63
N ASN A 136 16.18 9.24 6.86
CA ASN A 136 16.60 8.00 7.50
C ASN A 136 15.58 6.85 7.30
N ALA A 137 14.64 6.98 6.35
CA ALA A 137 13.58 5.99 6.13
C ALA A 137 14.07 4.66 5.55
N ILE A 138 15.29 4.66 4.97
CA ILE A 138 15.99 3.46 4.50
C ILE A 138 17.09 3.19 5.54
N LYS A 139 16.75 2.41 6.57
CA LYS A 139 17.72 1.77 7.45
C LYS A 139 17.65 0.27 7.27
#